data_AF-A0AAV2R6T2-F1
#
_entry.id   AF-A0AAV2R6T2-F1
#
_cell.length_a   1.000
_cell.length_b   1.000
_cell.length_c   1.000
_cell.angle_alpha   90.00
_cell.angle_beta   90.00
_cell.angle_gamma   90.00
#
_symmetry.space_group_name_H-M   'P 1'
#
loop_
_entity.id
_entity.type
_entity.pdbx_description
1 polymer ?
#
loop_
_entity_poly.entity_id
_entity_poly.type
_entity_poly.pdbx_seq_one_letter_code
_entity_poly.pdbx_strand_id
1 'polypeptide(L)'
;ETSEAGPQEELEYWKLRMAKLKYLSEKMNSPHVLGLLIVLQLSRSKIFKSWKEADHQVTQYLDEAKDNVKYVYAIEEYCHPLYLNEPASMTPHILMLFNKIRMIYKFSKYY
;
A
#
# COMPACT_ATOMS: atom_id res chain seq x y z
N GLU A 1 0.94 -17.36 -1.48
CA GLU A 1 1.88 -18.17 -0.68
C GLU A 1 3.06 -17.27 -0.30
N THR A 2 3.05 -16.72 0.90
CA THR A 2 4.12 -15.86 1.44
C THR A 2 4.62 -16.51 2.72
N SER A 3 5.28 -17.66 2.59
CA SER A 3 5.70 -18.46 3.74
C SER A 3 7.08 -18.08 4.30
N GLU A 4 7.83 -17.17 3.66
CA GLU A 4 9.22 -16.87 4.06
C GLU A 4 9.59 -15.38 4.12
N ALA A 5 8.71 -14.47 3.68
CA ALA A 5 9.05 -13.05 3.62
C ALA A 5 8.90 -12.36 5.00
N GLY A 6 10.00 -11.82 5.52
CA GLY A 6 10.01 -11.02 6.75
C GLY A 6 9.40 -9.62 6.56
N PRO A 7 9.15 -8.86 7.66
CA PRO A 7 8.49 -7.56 7.57
C PRO A 7 9.26 -6.56 6.71
N GLN A 8 10.58 -6.66 6.65
CA GLN A 8 11.42 -5.86 5.76
C GLN A 8 11.17 -6.16 4.27
N GLU A 9 11.03 -7.43 3.88
CA GLU A 9 10.72 -7.80 2.49
C GLU A 9 9.32 -7.38 2.10
N GLU A 10 8.36 -7.55 3.01
CA GLU A 10 6.99 -7.09 2.80
C GLU A 10 6.93 -5.56 2.66
N LEU A 11 7.72 -4.83 3.45
CA LEU A 11 7.81 -3.37 3.36
C LEU A 11 8.33 -2.92 2.00
N GLU A 12 9.39 -3.54 1.50
CA GLU A 12 9.94 -3.21 0.18
C GLU A 12 8.96 -3.56 -0.95
N TYR A 13 8.23 -4.67 -0.83
CA TYR A 13 7.16 -5.00 -1.76
C TYR A 13 6.09 -3.90 -1.83
N TRP A 14 5.58 -3.45 -0.68
CA TRP A 14 4.54 -2.41 -0.65
C TRP A 14 5.05 -1.05 -1.12
N LYS A 15 6.30 -0.68 -0.80
CA LYS A 15 6.95 0.54 -1.33
C LYS A 15 7.04 0.51 -2.84
N LEU A 16 7.51 -0.61 -3.43
CA LEU A 16 7.63 -0.75 -4.88
C LEU A 16 6.25 -0.69 -5.55
N ARG A 17 5.25 -1.36 -4.97
CA ARG A 17 3.87 -1.35 -5.47
C ARG A 17 3.28 0.06 -5.42
N MET A 18 3.46 0.77 -4.32
CA MET A 18 3.03 2.17 -4.16
C MET A 18 3.69 3.08 -5.21
N ALA A 19 5.01 2.95 -5.43
CA ALA A 19 5.72 3.75 -6.41
C ALA A 19 5.19 3.53 -7.85
N LYS A 20 4.95 2.27 -8.23
CA LYS A 20 4.37 1.91 -9.53
C LYS A 20 2.97 2.49 -9.72
N LEU A 21 2.10 2.36 -8.70
CA LEU A 21 0.74 2.88 -8.75
C LEU A 21 0.69 4.40 -8.76
N LYS A 22 1.59 5.06 -8.03
CA LYS A 22 1.72 6.52 -8.05
C LYS A 22 2.12 7.00 -9.45
N TYR A 23 3.14 6.38 -10.04
CA TYR A 23 3.56 6.70 -11.41
C TYR A 23 2.43 6.50 -12.42
N LEU A 24 1.69 5.39 -12.32
CA LEU A 24 0.55 5.11 -13.18
C LEU A 24 -0.54 6.18 -13.02
N SER A 25 -0.91 6.51 -11.78
CA SER A 25 -1.89 7.57 -11.48
C SER A 25 -1.46 8.93 -12.07
N GLU A 26 -0.19 9.30 -11.97
CA GLU A 26 0.34 10.53 -12.59
C GLU A 26 0.21 10.51 -14.12
N LYS A 27 0.48 9.37 -14.78
CA LYS A 27 0.32 9.24 -16.24
C LYS A 27 -1.13 9.32 -16.67
N MET A 28 -2.03 8.73 -15.89
CA MET A 28 -3.47 8.76 -16.13
C MET A 28 -4.05 10.16 -16.01
N ASN A 29 -3.49 10.98 -15.12
CA ASN A 29 -3.85 12.38 -14.93
C ASN A 29 -3.09 13.35 -15.85
N SER A 30 -2.32 12.85 -16.83
CA SER A 30 -1.62 13.73 -17.75
C SER A 30 -2.59 14.53 -18.64
N PRO A 31 -2.26 15.77 -19.03
CA PRO A 31 -3.14 16.62 -19.83
C PRO A 31 -3.60 15.96 -21.14
N HIS A 32 -2.73 15.14 -21.76
CA HIS A 32 -3.06 14.40 -22.97
C HIS A 32 -4.16 13.36 -22.74
N VAL A 33 -4.06 12.55 -21.67
CA VAL A 33 -5.06 11.54 -21.32
C VAL A 33 -6.38 12.19 -20.92
N LEU A 34 -6.32 13.30 -20.17
CA LEU A 34 -7.51 14.08 -19.82
C LEU A 34 -8.21 14.66 -21.07
N GLY A 35 -7.45 15.12 -22.07
CA GLY A 35 -8.00 15.56 -23.35
C GLY A 35 -8.72 14.44 -24.11
N LEU A 36 -8.12 13.26 -24.20
CA LEU A 36 -8.75 12.08 -24.83
C LEU A 36 -10.02 11.65 -24.09
N LEU A 37 -10.02 11.74 -22.76
CA LEU A 37 -11.18 11.48 -21.91
C LEU A 37 -12.36 12.40 -22.24
N ILE A 38 -12.11 13.69 -22.45
CA ILE A 38 -13.15 14.65 -22.86
C ILE A 38 -13.74 14.25 -24.22
N VAL A 39 -12.89 13.90 -25.20
CA VAL A 39 -13.36 13.46 -26.52
C VAL A 39 -14.22 12.19 -26.42
N LEU A 40 -13.79 11.20 -25.64
CA LEU A 40 -14.54 9.96 -25.40
C LEU A 40 -15.89 10.23 -24.72
N GLN A 41 -15.93 11.20 -23.81
CA GLN A 41 -17.16 11.64 -23.14
C GLN A 41 -18.12 12.30 -24.13
N LEU A 42 -17.63 13.25 -24.94
CA LEU A 42 -18.42 13.95 -25.95
C LEU A 42 -18.94 12.99 -27.03
N SER A 43 -18.15 11.99 -27.41
CA SER A 43 -18.55 10.96 -28.37
C SER A 43 -19.46 9.89 -27.78
N ARG A 44 -19.80 9.97 -26.48
CA ARG A 44 -20.59 8.96 -25.74
C ARG A 44 -20.03 7.55 -25.87
N SER A 45 -18.71 7.42 -25.89
CA SER A 45 -18.04 6.13 -26.02
C SER A 45 -18.32 5.23 -24.83
N LYS A 46 -18.63 3.95 -25.09
CA LYS A 46 -18.80 2.93 -24.04
C LYS A 46 -17.52 2.71 -23.22
N ILE A 47 -16.36 3.02 -23.80
CA ILE A 47 -15.04 2.87 -23.17
C ILE A 47 -14.85 3.87 -22.01
N PHE A 48 -15.50 5.03 -22.05
CA PHE A 48 -15.36 6.06 -21.01
C PHE A 48 -15.74 5.53 -19.63
N LYS A 49 -16.79 4.70 -19.54
CA LYS A 49 -17.22 4.08 -18.27
C LYS A 49 -16.18 3.11 -17.73
N SER A 50 -15.69 2.21 -18.58
CA SER A 50 -14.62 1.26 -18.22
C SER A 50 -13.34 1.99 -17.80
N TRP A 51 -13.06 3.13 -18.43
CA TRP A 51 -11.91 3.93 -18.04
C TRP A 51 -12.08 4.52 -16.63
N LYS A 52 -13.22 5.14 -16.35
CA LYS A 52 -13.51 5.68 -15.00
C LYS A 52 -13.43 4.62 -13.90
N GLU A 53 -13.87 3.40 -14.18
CA GLU A 53 -13.74 2.28 -13.25
C GLU A 53 -12.28 1.92 -12.97
N ALA A 54 -11.46 1.76 -14.01
CA ALA A 54 -10.04 1.45 -13.82
C ALA A 54 -9.27 2.59 -13.13
N ASP A 55 -9.62 3.85 -13.39
CA ASP A 55 -9.06 5.01 -12.67
C ASP A 55 -9.41 4.99 -11.17
N HIS A 56 -10.65 4.63 -10.85
CA HIS A 56 -11.07 4.43 -9.47
C HIS A 56 -10.28 3.28 -8.80
N GLN A 57 -10.14 2.14 -9.47
CA GLN A 57 -9.40 0.99 -8.97
C GLN A 57 -7.93 1.31 -8.72
N VAL A 58 -7.26 2.00 -9.64
CA VAL A 58 -5.86 2.44 -9.45
C VAL A 58 -5.74 3.34 -8.22
N THR A 59 -6.69 4.24 -8.00
CA THR A 59 -6.72 5.09 -6.80
C THR A 59 -6.88 4.27 -5.53
N GLN A 60 -7.82 3.32 -5.52
CA GLN A 60 -8.04 2.42 -4.37
C GLN A 60 -6.80 1.59 -4.04
N TYR A 61 -6.17 0.97 -5.05
CA TYR A 61 -4.95 0.19 -4.85
C TYR A 61 -3.78 1.05 -4.39
N LEU A 62 -3.70 2.31 -4.84
CA LEU A 62 -2.67 3.23 -4.39
C LEU A 62 -2.85 3.58 -2.91
N ASP A 63 -4.09 3.82 -2.48
CA ASP A 63 -4.38 4.12 -1.08
C ASP A 63 -4.15 2.91 -0.16
N GLU A 64 -4.55 1.71 -0.60
CA GLU A 64 -4.18 0.44 0.05
C GLU A 64 -2.66 0.32 0.20
N ALA A 65 -1.89 0.55 -0.86
CA ALA A 65 -0.45 0.43 -0.80
C ALA A 65 0.18 1.44 0.17
N LYS A 66 -0.33 2.68 0.24
CA LYS A 66 0.13 3.69 1.22
C LYS A 66 -0.14 3.26 2.66
N ASP A 67 -1.35 2.78 2.94
CA ASP A 67 -1.73 2.32 4.29
C ASP A 67 -0.89 1.11 4.69
N ASN A 68 -0.69 0.16 3.78
CA ASN A 68 0.09 -1.04 4.04
C ASN A 68 1.57 -0.70 4.27
N VAL A 69 2.17 0.23 3.50
CA VAL A 69 3.53 0.74 3.80
C VAL A 69 3.59 1.29 5.22
N LYS A 70 2.61 2.11 5.64
CA LYS A 70 2.58 2.71 6.98
C LYS A 70 2.48 1.65 8.08
N TYR A 71 1.65 0.62 7.90
CA TYR A 71 1.46 -0.43 8.89
C TYR A 71 2.67 -1.35 8.99
N VAL A 72 3.18 -1.83 7.86
CA VAL A 72 4.35 -2.71 7.82
C VAL A 72 5.60 -1.98 8.31
N TYR A 73 5.78 -0.70 7.96
CA TYR A 73 6.87 0.12 8.50
C TYR A 73 6.83 0.18 10.02
N ALA A 74 5.62 0.38 10.58
CA ALA A 74 5.47 0.42 12.03
C ALA A 74 5.75 -0.95 12.68
N ILE A 75 5.39 -2.06 12.03
CA ILE A 75 5.76 -3.42 12.49
C ILE A 75 7.28 -3.58 12.48
N GLU A 76 7.95 -3.22 11.38
CA GLU A 76 9.41 -3.32 11.21
C GLU A 76 10.15 -2.52 12.30
N GLU A 77 9.70 -1.31 12.64
CA GLU A 77 10.29 -0.52 13.74
C GLU A 77 10.24 -1.25 15.09
N TYR A 78 9.18 -1.99 15.38
CA TYR A 78 9.07 -2.80 16.61
C TYR A 78 9.75 -4.16 16.50
N CYS A 79 10.03 -4.66 15.30
CA CYS A 79 10.83 -5.86 15.06
C CYS A 79 12.34 -5.58 15.14
N HIS A 80 12.79 -4.36 14.86
CA HIS A 80 14.21 -3.99 14.89
C HIS A 80 14.96 -4.40 16.19
N PRO A 81 14.42 -4.14 17.40
CA PRO A 81 15.03 -4.58 18.65
C PRO A 81 15.09 -6.10 18.81
N LEU A 82 14.24 -6.86 18.12
CA LEU A 82 14.23 -8.32 18.17
C LEU A 82 15.36 -8.93 17.32
N TYR A 83 15.84 -8.21 16.31
CA TYR A 83 17.00 -8.65 15.51
C TYR A 83 18.34 -8.43 16.22
N LEU A 84 18.43 -7.47 17.15
CA LEU A 84 19.69 -6.99 17.69
C LEU A 84 19.95 -7.34 19.16
N ASN A 85 18.90 -7.57 19.95
CA ASN A 85 19.05 -7.74 21.39
C ASN A 85 19.16 -9.21 21.83
N GLU A 86 19.66 -9.44 23.04
CA GLU A 86 19.64 -10.78 23.64
C GLU A 86 18.22 -11.14 24.15
N PRO A 87 17.82 -12.43 24.09
CA PRO A 87 16.46 -12.89 24.44
C PRO A 87 15.94 -12.38 25.80
N ALA A 88 16.81 -12.27 26.81
CA ALA A 88 16.44 -11.79 28.15
C ALA A 88 15.90 -10.34 28.18
N SER A 89 16.29 -9.52 27.21
CA SER A 89 15.88 -8.12 27.08
C SER A 89 14.74 -7.89 26.06
N MET A 90 14.26 -8.94 25.40
CA MET A 90 13.23 -8.84 24.34
C MET A 90 11.80 -8.77 24.88
N THR A 91 11.51 -9.33 26.05
CA THR A 91 10.16 -9.41 26.64
C THR A 91 9.34 -8.11 26.55
N PRO A 92 9.86 -6.91 26.93
CA PRO A 92 9.10 -5.66 26.80
C PRO A 92 8.83 -5.27 25.33
N HIS A 93 9.77 -5.53 24.42
CA HIS A 93 9.64 -5.23 23.00
C HIS A 93 8.56 -6.10 22.32
N ILE A 94 8.48 -7.38 22.71
CA ILE A 94 7.46 -8.32 22.23
C ILE A 94 6.05 -7.81 22.59
N LEU A 95 5.84 -7.33 23.81
CA LEU A 95 4.54 -6.79 24.24
C LEU A 95 4.12 -5.56 23.41
N MET A 96 5.07 -4.67 23.12
CA MET A 96 4.83 -3.49 22.28
C MET A 96 4.45 -3.88 20.86
N LEU A 97 5.16 -4.86 20.27
CA LEU A 97 4.86 -5.40 18.95
C LEU A 97 3.44 -5.99 18.88
N PHE A 98 3.05 -6.83 19.84
CA PHE A 98 1.71 -7.41 19.89
C PHE A 98 0.60 -6.35 19.97
N ASN A 99 0.79 -5.32 20.79
CA ASN A 99 -0.15 -4.21 20.88
C ASN A 99 -0.27 -3.46 19.56
N LYS A 100 0.85 -3.26 18.85
CA LYS A 100 0.85 -2.61 17.54
C LYS A 100 0.13 -3.46 16.50
N ILE A 101 0.42 -4.75 16.42
CA ILE A 101 -0.26 -5.70 15.51
C ILE A 101 -1.78 -5.69 15.79
N ARG A 102 -2.18 -5.72 17.06
CA ARG A 102 -3.60 -5.64 17.44
C ARG A 102 -4.26 -4.34 16.99
N MET A 103 -3.57 -3.20 17.11
CA MET A 103 -4.09 -1.93 16.60
C MET A 103 -4.23 -1.97 15.08
N ILE A 104 -3.23 -2.50 14.37
CA ILE A 104 -3.27 -2.65 12.91
C ILE A 104 -4.49 -3.48 12.54
N TYR A 105 -4.59 -4.73 13.02
CA TYR A 105 -5.74 -5.62 12.73
C TYR A 105 -7.12 -4.99 13.00
N LYS A 106 -7.22 -4.10 13.98
CA LYS A 106 -8.49 -3.43 14.32
C LYS A 106 -8.84 -2.28 13.37
N PHE A 107 -7.84 -1.58 12.83
CA PHE A 107 -8.03 -0.30 12.13
C PHE A 107 -7.59 -0.34 10.66
N SER A 108 -6.81 -1.33 10.24
CA SER A 108 -6.46 -1.53 8.85
C SER A 108 -7.69 -1.96 8.07
N LYS A 109 -7.91 -1.27 6.95
CA LYS A 109 -8.98 -1.65 6.01
C LYS A 109 -8.51 -2.72 5.02
N TYR A 110 -7.20 -2.84 4.82
CA TYR A 110 -6.59 -3.60 3.72
C TYR A 110 -5.43 -4.52 4.13
N TYR A 111 -5.13 -4.64 5.43
CA TYR A 111 -3.98 -5.38 5.98
C TYR A 111 -4.44 -6.29 7.10
#